data_AF-A0A1I0B4I0-F1
#
_entry.id   AF-A0A1I0B4I0-F1
#
_cell.length_a   1.000
_cell.length_b   1.000
_cell.length_c   1.000
_cell.angle_alpha   90.00
_cell.angle_beta   90.00
_cell.angle_gamma   90.00
#
_symmetry.space_group_name_H-M   'P 1'
#
loop_
_entity.id
_entity.type
_entity.pdbx_description
1 polymer ?
#
loop_
_entity_poly.entity_id
_entity_poly.type
_entity_poly.pdbx_seq_one_letter_code
_entity_poly.pdbx_strand_id
1 'polypeptide(L)'
;MDVRKTLRRPVALFMIVLMSLTTTGMAFAQGGTVPTEPVSTAEVLQSEQIRVDRAELKAMLATGEVQEKLASLGVDPGQVEERIDSLTAEELSEFNQALDESPAGAGVGSVVGIIVLFLLVFIITDMLCATDIYSFVNCVN
;
A
#
# COMPACT_ATOMS: atom_id res chain seq x y z
N MET A 1 42.12 -8.08 22.72
CA MET A 1 40.74 -8.51 23.08
C MET A 1 39.86 -7.30 22.81
N ASP A 2 38.81 -7.26 22.00
CA ASP A 2 37.97 -8.29 21.41
C ASP A 2 37.14 -7.63 20.27
N VAL A 3 37.77 -6.90 19.33
CA VAL A 3 37.07 -6.14 18.26
C VAL A 3 36.20 -7.06 17.37
N ARG A 4 36.61 -8.32 17.20
CA ARG A 4 35.83 -9.35 16.49
C ARG A 4 34.56 -9.80 17.23
N LYS A 5 34.45 -9.58 18.55
CA LYS A 5 33.24 -9.93 19.31
C LYS A 5 32.27 -8.77 19.43
N THR A 6 32.76 -7.53 19.53
CA THR A 6 31.90 -6.34 19.59
C THR A 6 31.23 -6.06 18.25
N LEU A 7 31.90 -6.32 17.13
CA LEU A 7 31.32 -6.12 15.79
C LEU A 7 30.34 -7.23 15.36
N ARG A 8 30.49 -8.46 15.90
CA ARG A 8 29.60 -9.59 15.55
C ARG A 8 28.17 -9.42 16.05
N ARG A 9 27.95 -8.70 17.16
CA ARG A 9 26.62 -8.49 17.74
C ARG A 9 25.72 -7.57 16.89
N PRO A 10 26.15 -6.37 16.48
CA PRO A 10 25.35 -5.53 15.60
C PRO A 10 25.22 -6.13 14.20
N VAL A 11 26.26 -6.79 13.67
CA VAL A 11 26.21 -7.46 12.36
C VAL A 11 25.23 -8.65 12.36
N ALA A 12 25.17 -9.43 13.44
CA ALA A 12 24.20 -10.51 13.56
C ALA A 12 22.77 -9.98 13.68
N LEU A 13 22.54 -8.89 14.43
CA LEU A 13 21.22 -8.25 14.50
C LEU A 13 20.79 -7.67 13.15
N PHE A 14 21.71 -7.02 12.42
CA PHE A 14 21.46 -6.52 11.07
C PHE A 14 21.07 -7.65 10.10
N MET A 15 21.82 -8.77 10.11
CA MET A 15 21.51 -9.94 9.27
C MET A 15 20.16 -10.59 9.63
N ILE A 16 19.80 -10.65 10.91
CA ILE A 16 18.49 -11.19 11.35
C ILE A 16 17.35 -10.29 10.87
N VAL A 17 17.48 -8.96 11.04
CA VAL A 17 16.48 -8.00 10.56
C VAL A 17 16.33 -8.09 9.04
N LEU A 18 17.44 -8.13 8.31
CA LEU A 18 17.44 -8.19 6.84
C LEU A 18 16.83 -9.50 6.31
N MET A 19 17.11 -10.65 6.95
CA MET A 19 16.47 -11.92 6.60
C MET A 19 14.97 -11.95 6.95
N SER A 20 14.56 -11.34 8.06
CA SER A 20 13.14 -11.27 8.44
C SER A 20 12.30 -10.38 7.50
N LEU A 21 12.89 -9.30 6.96
CA LEU A 21 12.21 -8.43 5.98
C LEU A 21 11.90 -9.15 4.67
N THR A 22 12.76 -10.08 4.23
CA THR A 22 12.55 -10.82 2.98
C THR A 22 11.41 -11.84 3.04
N THR A 23 11.02 -12.28 4.24
CA THR A 23 9.95 -13.29 4.42
C THR A 23 8.56 -12.66 4.45
N THR A 24 8.44 -11.38 4.82
CA THR A 24 7.14 -10.67 4.93
C THR A 24 6.68 -10.02 3.62
N GLY A 25 7.55 -9.92 2.60
CA GLY A 25 7.20 -9.35 1.28
C GLY A 25 6.39 -10.27 0.36
N MET A 26 6.13 -11.52 0.74
CA MET A 26 5.33 -12.48 -0.02
C MET A 26 3.97 -12.73 0.66
N ALA A 27 3.19 -11.68 0.88
CA ALA A 27 1.84 -11.81 1.44
C ALA A 27 0.79 -10.94 0.72
N PHE A 28 1.03 -10.57 -0.55
CA PHE A 28 0.04 -9.90 -1.40
C PHE A 28 -0.03 -10.60 -2.75
N ALA A 29 -0.58 -11.82 -2.75
CA ALA A 29 -1.09 -12.51 -3.93
C ALA A 29 -1.99 -13.67 -3.49
N GLN A 30 -3.07 -13.35 -2.76
CA GLN A 30 -4.20 -14.27 -2.58
C GLN A 30 -5.47 -13.53 -3.01
N GLY A 31 -5.52 -13.14 -4.28
CA GLY A 31 -6.74 -12.72 -4.95
C GLY A 31 -7.29 -13.91 -5.75
N GLY A 32 -8.53 -14.31 -5.46
CA GLY A 32 -9.33 -15.11 -6.40
C GLY A 32 -9.71 -16.54 -5.99
N THR A 33 -10.26 -16.76 -4.79
CA THR A 33 -11.26 -17.84 -4.66
C THR A 33 -12.62 -17.25 -5.00
N VAL A 34 -13.06 -17.42 -6.25
CA VAL A 34 -14.44 -17.13 -6.66
C VAL A 34 -15.34 -18.17 -6.01
N PRO A 35 -16.19 -17.83 -5.03
CA PRO A 35 -17.22 -18.74 -4.58
C PRO A 35 -18.36 -18.62 -5.60
N THR A 36 -18.36 -19.53 -6.57
CA THR A 36 -19.60 -19.83 -7.29
C THR A 36 -20.52 -20.62 -6.36
N GLU A 37 -21.80 -20.23 -6.35
CA GLU A 37 -22.99 -20.93 -5.80
C GLU A 37 -23.46 -20.51 -4.38
N PRO A 38 -24.79 -20.41 -4.08
CA PRO A 38 -25.99 -20.33 -4.93
C PRO A 38 -26.85 -19.06 -4.68
N VAL A 39 -27.51 -18.61 -5.75
CA VAL A 39 -28.48 -17.51 -5.83
C VAL A 39 -29.72 -17.82 -4.96
N SER A 40 -30.06 -16.97 -3.99
CA SER A 40 -31.45 -16.74 -3.50
C SER A 40 -31.55 -15.87 -2.22
N THR A 41 -30.46 -15.65 -1.47
CA THR A 41 -30.45 -14.69 -0.32
C THR A 41 -29.42 -13.56 -0.49
N ALA A 42 -28.53 -13.68 -1.48
CA ALA A 42 -27.47 -12.70 -1.76
C ALA A 42 -27.97 -11.44 -2.48
N GLU A 43 -29.09 -11.47 -3.21
CA GLU A 43 -29.51 -10.33 -4.07
C GLU A 43 -29.81 -9.05 -3.28
N VAL A 44 -30.36 -9.16 -2.07
CA VAL A 44 -30.62 -7.98 -1.21
C VAL A 44 -29.31 -7.41 -0.66
N LEU A 45 -28.40 -8.27 -0.20
CA LEU A 45 -27.09 -7.85 0.30
C LEU A 45 -26.20 -7.29 -0.81
N GLN A 46 -26.26 -7.87 -2.01
CA GLN A 46 -25.51 -7.45 -3.19
C GLN A 46 -25.98 -6.07 -3.67
N SER A 47 -27.28 -5.79 -3.63
CA SER A 47 -27.81 -4.47 -3.99
C SER A 47 -27.33 -3.34 -3.06
N GLU A 48 -27.19 -3.60 -1.76
CA GLU A 48 -26.64 -2.64 -0.80
C GLU A 48 -25.13 -2.50 -0.97
N GLN A 49 -24.40 -3.61 -1.19
CA GLN A 49 -22.97 -3.58 -1.46
C GLN A 49 -22.64 -2.72 -2.70
N ILE A 50 -23.37 -2.91 -3.81
CA ILE A 50 -23.21 -2.12 -5.05
C ILE A 50 -23.44 -0.63 -4.80
N ARG A 51 -24.43 -0.27 -3.95
CA ARG A 51 -24.69 1.13 -3.60
C ARG A 51 -23.56 1.74 -2.78
N VAL A 52 -22.99 0.98 -1.85
CA VAL A 52 -21.84 1.41 -1.05
C VAL A 52 -20.61 1.58 -1.94
N ASP A 53 -20.32 0.62 -2.81
CA ASP A 53 -19.17 0.64 -3.72
C ASP A 53 -19.23 1.85 -4.68
N ARG A 54 -20.42 2.16 -5.23
CA ARG A 54 -20.63 3.37 -6.05
C ARG A 54 -20.44 4.66 -5.25
N ALA A 55 -20.96 4.71 -4.02
CA ALA A 55 -20.83 5.88 -3.17
C ALA A 55 -19.37 6.16 -2.79
N GLU A 56 -18.58 5.10 -2.56
CA GLU A 56 -17.15 5.18 -2.28
C GLU A 56 -16.38 5.73 -3.49
N LEU A 57 -16.64 5.22 -4.70
CA LEU A 57 -16.01 5.73 -5.92
C LEU A 57 -16.36 7.19 -6.19
N LYS A 58 -17.61 7.59 -5.95
CA LYS A 58 -18.02 9.01 -6.06
C LYS A 58 -17.29 9.88 -5.02
N ALA A 59 -17.09 9.38 -3.80
CA ALA A 59 -16.32 10.08 -2.78
C ALA A 59 -14.84 10.22 -3.19
N MET A 60 -14.24 9.18 -3.78
CA MET A 60 -12.87 9.24 -4.30
C MET A 60 -12.75 10.26 -5.44
N LEU A 61 -13.70 10.28 -6.38
CA LEU A 61 -13.78 11.28 -7.45
C LEU A 61 -13.98 12.71 -6.95
N ALA A 62 -14.65 12.88 -5.81
CA ALA A 62 -14.82 14.19 -5.17
C ALA A 62 -13.53 14.69 -4.49
N THR A 63 -12.50 13.87 -4.37
CA THR A 63 -11.21 14.26 -3.78
C THR A 63 -10.49 15.25 -4.68
N GLY A 64 -10.02 16.38 -4.12
CA GLY A 64 -9.39 17.46 -4.88
C GLY A 64 -8.22 17.01 -5.76
N GLU A 65 -7.41 16.06 -5.28
CA GLU A 65 -6.28 15.50 -6.04
C GLU A 65 -6.73 14.73 -7.30
N VAL A 66 -7.83 13.97 -7.21
CA VAL A 66 -8.40 13.24 -8.35
C VAL A 66 -9.01 14.20 -9.35
N GLN A 67 -9.72 15.23 -8.88
CA GLN A 67 -10.29 16.26 -9.76
C GLN A 67 -9.20 17.03 -10.51
N GLU A 68 -8.13 17.43 -9.84
CA GLU A 68 -6.99 18.12 -10.45
C GLU A 68 -6.30 17.22 -11.48
N LYS A 69 -6.16 15.92 -11.18
CA LYS A 69 -5.60 14.94 -12.11
C LYS A 69 -6.49 14.76 -13.33
N LEU A 70 -7.80 14.60 -13.17
CA LEU A 70 -8.75 14.49 -14.29
C LEU A 70 -8.78 15.76 -15.13
N ALA A 71 -8.75 16.94 -14.50
CA ALA A 71 -8.65 18.22 -15.18
C ALA A 71 -7.34 18.34 -15.99
N SER A 72 -6.21 17.85 -15.45
CA SER A 72 -4.93 17.81 -16.16
C SER A 72 -4.94 16.91 -17.41
N LEU A 73 -5.83 15.92 -17.43
CA LEU A 73 -6.06 15.02 -18.56
C LEU A 73 -7.15 15.53 -19.52
N GLY A 74 -7.77 16.69 -19.22
CA GLY A 74 -8.87 17.26 -20.00
C GLY A 74 -10.19 16.49 -19.86
N VAL A 75 -10.34 15.70 -18.81
CA VAL A 75 -11.54 14.89 -18.53
C VAL A 75 -12.45 15.65 -17.58
N ASP A 76 -13.72 15.80 -17.98
CA ASP A 76 -14.75 16.40 -17.13
C ASP A 76 -15.21 15.39 -16.05
N PRO A 77 -15.22 15.77 -14.76
CA PRO A 77 -15.61 14.88 -13.66
C PRO A 77 -17.07 14.42 -13.74
N GLY A 78 -17.98 15.23 -14.29
CA GLY A 78 -19.38 14.85 -14.49
C GLY A 78 -19.54 13.73 -15.52
N GLN A 79 -18.70 13.71 -16.56
CA GLN A 79 -18.66 12.61 -17.52
C GLN A 79 -18.19 11.28 -16.87
N VAL A 80 -17.29 11.34 -15.90
CA VAL A 80 -16.81 10.13 -15.20
C VAL A 80 -17.89 9.60 -14.26
N GLU A 81 -18.63 10.49 -13.58
CA GLU A 81 -19.73 10.11 -12.72
C GLU A 81 -20.84 9.38 -13.48
N GLU A 82 -21.21 9.88 -14.67
CA GLU A 82 -22.19 9.24 -15.55
C GLU A 82 -21.73 7.84 -16.01
N ARG A 83 -20.42 7.65 -16.22
CA ARG A 83 -19.87 6.33 -16.54
C ARG A 83 -19.96 5.38 -15.36
N ILE A 84 -19.64 5.82 -14.14
CA ILE A 84 -19.76 4.98 -12.93
C ILE A 84 -21.21 4.58 -12.67
N ASP A 85 -22.16 5.48 -12.93
CA ASP A 85 -23.59 5.18 -12.82
C ASP A 85 -24.05 4.19 -13.91
N SER A 86 -23.36 4.15 -15.06
CA SER A 86 -23.63 3.20 -16.15
C SER A 86 -22.99 1.82 -15.98
N LEU A 87 -22.00 1.65 -15.09
CA LEU A 87 -21.32 0.37 -14.87
C LEU A 87 -22.26 -0.66 -14.23
N THR A 88 -22.22 -1.89 -14.73
CA THR A 88 -22.92 -3.01 -14.08
C THR A 88 -22.20 -3.43 -12.79
N ALA A 89 -22.87 -4.24 -11.97
CA ALA A 89 -22.32 -4.71 -10.70
C ALA A 89 -21.01 -5.49 -10.88
N GLU A 90 -20.94 -6.28 -11.95
CA GLU A 90 -19.77 -7.08 -12.30
C GLU A 90 -18.59 -6.19 -12.72
N GLU A 91 -18.85 -5.20 -13.58
CA GLU A 91 -17.82 -4.26 -14.06
C GLU A 91 -17.27 -3.38 -12.92
N LEU A 92 -18.13 -3.00 -11.96
CA LEU A 92 -17.72 -2.23 -10.80
C LEU A 92 -16.77 -3.00 -9.89
N SER A 93 -17.06 -4.28 -9.65
CA SER A 93 -16.23 -5.17 -8.84
C SER A 93 -14.86 -5.43 -9.50
N GLU A 94 -14.84 -5.62 -10.82
CA GLU A 94 -13.60 -5.77 -11.59
C GLU A 94 -12.76 -4.49 -11.57
N PHE A 95 -13.41 -3.33 -11.70
CA PHE A 95 -12.74 -2.03 -11.62
C PHE A 95 -12.13 -1.76 -10.24
N ASN A 96 -12.86 -2.06 -9.17
CA ASN A 96 -12.35 -1.93 -7.79
C ASN A 96 -11.16 -2.87 -7.54
N GLN A 97 -11.21 -4.10 -8.05
CA GLN A 97 -10.06 -5.01 -7.98
C GLN A 97 -8.83 -4.45 -8.72
N ALA A 98 -9.01 -3.85 -9.89
CA ALA A 98 -7.92 -3.22 -10.62
C ALA A 98 -7.35 -1.97 -9.91
N LEU A 99 -8.17 -1.25 -9.14
CA LEU A 99 -7.73 -0.15 -8.29
C LEU A 99 -6.95 -0.64 -7.06
N ASP A 100 -7.39 -1.74 -6.44
CA ASP A 100 -6.67 -2.37 -5.31
C ASP A 100 -5.32 -2.96 -5.74
N GLU A 101 -5.24 -3.50 -6.96
CA GLU A 101 -3.98 -4.00 -7.53
C GLU A 101 -3.02 -2.89 -7.95
N SER A 102 -3.50 -1.65 -8.11
CA SER A 102 -2.67 -0.46 -8.29
C SER A 102 -2.18 -0.01 -6.92
N PRO A 103 -0.90 -0.22 -6.54
CA PRO A 103 -0.41 0.15 -5.22
C PRO A 103 -0.19 1.67 -5.19
N ALA A 104 -1.28 2.42 -5.16
CA ALA A 104 -1.32 3.87 -5.10
C ALA A 104 -0.95 4.34 -3.68
N GLY A 105 0.35 4.28 -3.39
CA GLY A 105 1.02 5.40 -2.75
C GLY A 105 1.29 5.37 -1.24
N ALA A 106 0.68 4.48 -0.45
CA ALA A 106 0.82 4.57 1.02
C ALA A 106 1.26 3.29 1.77
N GLY A 107 1.57 2.21 1.04
CA GLY A 107 2.01 0.94 1.65
C GLY A 107 3.52 0.83 1.83
N VAL A 108 3.96 -0.12 2.67
CA VAL A 108 5.37 -0.52 2.88
C VAL A 108 6.04 -1.00 1.57
N GLY A 109 5.27 -1.31 0.52
CA GLY A 109 5.75 -1.65 -0.83
C GLY A 109 5.83 -0.48 -1.82
N SER A 110 5.39 0.72 -1.46
CA SER A 110 5.50 1.91 -2.32
C SER A 110 6.92 2.47 -2.33
N VAL A 111 7.30 3.24 -3.36
CA VAL A 111 8.60 3.92 -3.42
C VAL A 111 8.84 4.78 -2.17
N VAL A 112 7.79 5.48 -1.71
CA VAL A 112 7.84 6.28 -0.48
C VAL A 112 8.06 5.38 0.74
N GLY A 113 7.33 4.25 0.85
CA GLY A 113 7.51 3.27 1.91
C GLY A 113 8.94 2.71 1.97
N ILE A 114 9.52 2.40 0.81
CA ILE A 114 10.91 1.93 0.71
C ILE A 114 11.89 3.01 1.19
N ILE A 115 11.72 4.26 0.76
CA ILE A 115 12.58 5.38 1.20
C ILE A 115 12.50 5.57 2.72
N VAL A 116 11.28 5.58 3.29
CA VAL A 116 11.06 5.73 4.74
C VAL A 116 11.68 4.55 5.52
N LEU A 117 11.57 3.33 5.00
CA LEU A 117 12.16 2.14 5.61
C LEU A 117 13.69 2.24 5.67
N PHE A 118 14.36 2.61 4.57
CA PHE A 118 15.81 2.81 4.55
C PHE A 118 16.24 3.92 5.50
N LEU A 119 15.50 5.03 5.54
CA LEU A 119 15.74 6.14 6.46
C LEU A 119 15.70 5.68 7.91
N LEU A 120 14.67 4.92 8.31
CA LEU A 120 14.55 4.37 9.68
C LEU A 120 15.71 3.43 10.03
N VAL A 121 16.06 2.51 9.12
CA VAL A 121 17.16 1.56 9.33
C VAL A 121 18.49 2.29 9.50
N PHE A 122 18.78 3.28 8.66
CA PHE A 122 20.02 4.05 8.77
C PHE A 122 20.07 4.90 10.03
N ILE A 123 18.97 5.54 10.45
CA ILE A 123 18.94 6.28 11.72
C ILE A 123 19.25 5.35 12.91
N ILE A 124 18.65 4.17 12.97
CA ILE A 124 18.91 3.20 14.06
C ILE A 124 20.37 2.74 14.03
N THR A 125 20.91 2.47 12.84
CA THR A 125 22.29 2.00 12.67
C THR A 125 23.31 3.07 13.06
N ASP A 126 22.98 4.34 12.83
CA ASP A 126 23.77 5.51 13.22
C ASP A 126 23.75 5.72 14.75
N MET A 127 22.58 5.61 15.40
CA MET A 127 22.46 5.64 16.87
C MET A 127 23.28 4.54 17.56
N LEU A 128 23.41 3.37 16.93
CA LEU A 128 24.17 2.23 17.42
C LEU A 128 25.69 2.31 17.11
N CYS A 129 26.17 3.42 16.54
CA CYS A 129 27.55 3.61 16.10
C CYS A 129 28.04 2.56 15.08
N ALA A 130 27.11 1.95 14.33
CA ALA A 130 27.45 1.02 13.27
C ALA A 130 27.68 1.72 11.92
N THR A 131 27.07 2.91 11.72
CA THR A 131 27.30 3.83 10.61
C THR A 131 27.41 5.27 11.13
N ASP A 132 27.91 6.19 10.31
CA ASP A 132 27.90 7.65 10.57
C ASP A 132 27.54 8.33 9.24
N ILE A 133 26.23 8.40 8.96
CA ILE A 133 25.67 8.94 7.70
C ILE A 133 24.99 10.28 7.97
N TYR A 134 24.42 10.46 9.15
CA TYR A 134 23.64 11.61 9.54
C TYR A 134 24.30 12.34 10.71
N SER A 135 24.90 13.50 10.42
CA SER A 135 25.54 14.38 11.42
C SER A 135 24.64 14.88 12.57
N PHE A 136 23.32 14.69 12.46
CA PHE A 136 22.35 15.03 13.50
C PHE A 136 22.01 13.85 14.42
N VAL A 137 22.42 12.63 14.08
CA VAL A 137 22.24 11.45 14.91
C VAL A 137 23.49 11.27 15.75
N ASN A 138 23.32 11.25 17.07
CA ASN A 138 24.43 11.01 17.99
C ASN A 138 24.44 9.56 18.42
N CYS A 139 25.64 8.98 18.40
CA CYS A 139 25.96 7.71 19.05
C CYS A 139 25.48 7.69 20.51
N VAL A 140 24.65 6.71 20.88
CA VAL A 140 24.11 6.59 22.25
C VAL A 140 24.99 5.72 23.18
N ASN A 141 26.19 5.33 22.73
CA ASN A 141 27.07 4.41 23.46
C ASN A 141 28.51 4.92 23.62
#